data_AF-A0A7C9RDD4-F1
#
_entry.id   AF-A0A7C9RDD4-F1
#
_cell.length_a   1.000
_cell.length_b   1.000
_cell.length_c   1.000
_cell.angle_alpha   90.00
_cell.angle_beta   90.00
_cell.angle_gamma   90.00
#
_symmetry.space_group_name_H-M   'P 1'
#
loop_
_entity.id
_entity.type
_entity.pdbx_description
1 polymer ?
#
loop_
_entity_poly.entity_id
_entity_poly.type
_entity_poly.pdbx_seq_one_letter_code
_entity_poly.pdbx_strand_id
1 'polypeptide(L)'
;ATLYYAGAAFIDLFSAETANYRDNLVDGAPQIWVALRRQDGGPELELTKVTADPTEGEAMFESGTDVIGTVPMPPDIAAWVAAFVDEFHVEQAFHKRKRDQANVNRKRGSDPSGERKGGV
;
A
#
# COMPACT_ATOMS: atom_id res chain seq x y z
N ALA A 1 33.44 -15.01 1.27
CA ALA A 1 32.28 -14.60 2.09
C ALA A 1 31.73 -15.84 2.76
N THR A 2 31.33 -15.76 4.03
CA THR A 2 30.68 -16.86 4.76
C THR A 2 29.17 -16.71 4.60
N LEU A 3 28.48 -17.80 4.21
CA LEU A 3 27.03 -17.85 4.09
C LEU A 3 26.44 -18.48 5.35
N TYR A 4 25.37 -17.90 5.89
CA TYR A 4 24.65 -18.39 7.06
C TYR A 4 23.24 -18.80 6.68
N TYR A 5 22.72 -19.85 7.30
CA TYR A 5 21.32 -20.25 7.22
C TYR A 5 20.58 -19.69 8.43
N ALA A 6 19.64 -18.78 8.21
CA ALA A 6 18.89 -18.09 9.27
C ALA A 6 17.57 -18.79 9.64
N GLY A 7 17.22 -19.89 8.97
CA GLY A 7 15.94 -20.59 9.15
C GLY A 7 15.11 -20.65 7.87
N ALA A 8 13.95 -21.30 7.97
CA ALA A 8 12.95 -21.34 6.92
C ALA A 8 11.87 -20.28 7.20
N ALA A 9 11.33 -19.68 6.14
CA ALA A 9 10.20 -18.76 6.23
C ALA A 9 9.22 -19.00 5.09
N PHE A 10 8.00 -18.54 5.30
CA PHE A 10 6.97 -18.48 4.28
C PHE A 10 6.85 -17.05 3.73
N ILE A 11 6.53 -16.96 2.45
CA ILE A 11 6.11 -15.73 1.80
C ILE A 11 4.65 -15.95 1.45
N ASP A 12 3.77 -15.14 2.04
CA ASP A 12 2.35 -15.15 1.74
C ASP A 12 2.04 -14.01 0.76
N LEU A 13 1.20 -14.29 -0.24
CA LEU A 13 0.77 -13.29 -1.23
C LEU A 13 -0.74 -13.07 -1.12
N PHE A 14 -1.14 -11.81 -1.07
CA PHE A 14 -2.53 -11.40 -0.94
C PHE A 14 -2.99 -10.63 -2.18
N SER A 15 -4.15 -11.00 -2.72
CA SER A 15 -4.69 -10.41 -3.95
C SER A 15 -4.91 -8.89 -3.84
N ALA A 16 -5.22 -8.40 -2.64
CA ALA A 16 -5.39 -6.98 -2.34
C ALA A 16 -4.08 -6.16 -2.46
N GLU A 17 -2.92 -6.82 -2.38
CA GLU A 17 -1.59 -6.20 -2.38
C GLU A 17 -0.86 -6.36 -3.73
N THR A 18 -1.54 -6.90 -4.74
CA THR A 18 -0.96 -7.15 -6.08
C THR A 18 -0.37 -5.91 -6.74
N ALA A 19 -0.89 -4.72 -6.44
CA ALA A 19 -0.30 -3.46 -6.90
C ALA A 19 1.12 -3.24 -6.33
N ASN A 20 1.32 -3.52 -5.05
CA ASN A 20 2.61 -3.35 -4.37
C ASN A 20 3.65 -4.33 -4.91
N TYR A 21 3.24 -5.59 -5.13
CA TYR A 21 4.12 -6.61 -5.73
C TYR A 21 4.51 -6.23 -7.16
N ARG A 22 3.56 -5.71 -7.96
CA ARG A 22 3.82 -5.23 -9.32
C ARG A 22 4.85 -4.09 -9.32
N ASP A 23 4.69 -3.13 -8.43
CA ASP A 23 5.60 -1.98 -8.36
C ASP A 23 7.02 -2.46 -7.98
N ASN A 24 7.15 -3.36 -7.00
CA ASN A 24 8.42 -3.99 -6.63
C ASN A 24 9.09 -4.71 -7.82
N LEU A 25 8.30 -5.38 -8.68
CA LEU A 25 8.82 -6.09 -9.87
C LEU A 25 9.27 -5.13 -10.99
N VAL A 26 8.56 -4.01 -11.19
CA VAL A 26 8.80 -3.07 -12.29
C VAL A 26 10.05 -2.20 -12.05
N ASP A 27 10.45 -2.01 -10.80
CA ASP A 27 11.64 -1.22 -10.42
C ASP A 27 12.98 -1.82 -10.90
N GLY A 28 12.97 -2.99 -11.53
CA GLY A 28 14.13 -3.60 -12.20
C GLY A 28 15.18 -4.22 -11.27
N ALA A 29 15.03 -4.00 -9.96
CA ALA A 29 15.80 -4.64 -8.90
C ALA A 29 14.83 -5.08 -7.78
N PRO A 30 13.98 -6.10 -8.02
CA PRO A 30 12.98 -6.53 -7.04
C PRO A 30 13.66 -7.01 -5.76
N GLN A 31 13.08 -6.63 -4.62
CA GLN A 31 13.63 -6.93 -3.30
C GLN A 31 12.66 -7.76 -2.47
N ILE A 32 13.22 -8.49 -1.52
CA ILE A 32 12.51 -9.19 -0.45
C ILE A 32 12.95 -8.57 0.87
N TRP A 33 12.00 -8.23 1.72
CA TRP A 33 12.26 -7.75 3.07
C TRP A 33 12.33 -8.93 4.01
N VAL A 34 13.35 -8.94 4.86
CA VAL A 34 13.66 -9.98 5.83
C VAL A 34 13.74 -9.35 7.20
N ALA A 35 12.87 -9.79 8.11
CA ALA A 35 12.85 -9.38 9.50
C ALA A 35 13.55 -10.44 10.36
N LEU A 36 14.53 -10.00 11.15
CA LEU A 36 15.27 -10.83 12.10
C LEU A 36 15.13 -10.28 13.51
N ARG A 37 14.86 -11.14 14.49
CA ARG A 37 14.82 -10.77 15.91
C ARG A 37 15.98 -11.38 16.66
N ARG A 38 16.59 -10.60 17.55
CA ARG A 38 17.53 -11.14 18.55
C ARG A 38 16.74 -11.77 19.68
N GLN A 39 17.05 -13.03 19.99
CA GLN A 39 16.47 -13.71 21.14
C GLN A 39 17.02 -13.15 22.45
N ASP A 40 16.20 -13.14 23.50
CA ASP A 40 16.59 -12.63 24.81
C ASP A 40 17.78 -13.42 25.37
N GLY A 41 18.86 -12.72 25.70
CA GLY A 41 20.02 -13.30 26.37
C GLY A 41 21.02 -14.05 25.47
N GLY A 42 20.89 -13.98 24.14
CA GLY A 42 21.81 -14.67 23.21
C GLY A 42 22.15 -13.89 21.93
N PRO A 43 23.20 -14.30 21.19
CA PRO A 43 23.54 -13.74 19.88
C PRO A 43 22.70 -14.32 18.72
N GLU A 44 21.77 -15.24 19.02
CA GLU A 44 20.99 -15.97 18.03
C GLU A 44 19.93 -15.07 17.38
N LEU A 45 19.85 -15.15 16.05
CA LEU A 45 18.88 -14.42 15.25
C LEU A 45 17.79 -15.38 14.82
N GLU A 46 16.55 -15.02 15.12
CA GLU A 46 15.36 -15.71 14.64
C GLU A 46 14.81 -14.98 13.41
N LEU A 47 14.52 -15.73 12.35
CA LEU A 47 13.81 -15.23 11.19
C LEU A 47 12.31 -15.09 11.51
N THR A 48 11.83 -13.85 11.64
CA THR A 48 10.46 -13.57 12.08
C THR A 48 9.49 -13.44 10.92
N LYS A 49 9.89 -12.76 9.83
CA LYS A 49 9.02 -12.52 8.68
C LYS A 49 9.82 -12.29 7.40
N VAL A 50 9.24 -12.70 6.28
CA VAL A 50 9.73 -12.43 4.93
C VAL A 50 8.56 -11.94 4.08
N THR A 51 8.74 -10.85 3.33
CA THR A 51 7.69 -10.30 2.47
C THR A 51 8.23 -9.76 1.15
N ALA A 52 7.39 -9.84 0.12
CA ALA A 52 7.60 -9.22 -1.18
C ALA A 52 6.86 -7.89 -1.34
N ASP A 53 6.08 -7.46 -0.34
CA ASP A 53 5.41 -6.15 -0.32
C ASP A 53 6.36 -5.07 0.25
N PRO A 54 6.74 -4.05 -0.54
CA PRO A 54 7.51 -2.91 -0.05
C PRO A 54 6.84 -2.16 1.10
N THR A 55 5.52 -1.98 1.05
CA THR A 55 4.75 -1.25 2.08
C THR A 55 4.74 -2.01 3.41
N GLU A 56 4.60 -3.33 3.35
CA GLU A 56 4.73 -4.17 4.56
C GLU A 56 6.18 -4.16 5.09
N GLY A 57 7.15 -4.20 4.18
CA GLY A 57 8.57 -4.02 4.48
C GLY A 57 8.87 -2.73 5.27
N GLU A 58 8.33 -1.62 4.81
CA GLU A 58 8.44 -0.31 5.48
C GLU A 58 7.75 -0.29 6.85
N ALA A 59 6.54 -0.85 6.96
CA ALA A 59 5.83 -0.93 8.24
C ALA A 59 6.60 -1.75 9.29
N MET A 60 7.29 -2.82 8.87
CA MET A 60 8.17 -3.58 9.76
C MET A 60 9.33 -2.73 10.27
N PHE A 61 9.93 -1.91 9.40
CA PHE A 61 11.03 -1.01 9.77
C PHE A 61 10.58 0.04 10.79
N GLU A 62 9.40 0.64 10.58
CA GLU A 62 8.83 1.64 11.48
C GLU A 62 8.48 1.09 12.87
N SER A 63 8.17 -0.21 12.98
CA SER A 63 7.85 -0.85 14.26
C SER A 63 9.02 -0.85 15.26
N GLY A 64 10.27 -0.75 14.77
CA GLY A 64 11.49 -0.78 15.57
C GLY A 64 11.71 -2.07 16.36
N THR A 65 10.93 -3.12 16.10
CA THR A 65 10.95 -4.37 16.89
C THR A 65 12.02 -5.34 16.38
N ASP A 66 12.20 -5.39 15.06
CA ASP A 66 13.08 -6.35 14.38
C ASP A 66 14.19 -5.61 13.62
N VAL A 67 15.29 -6.31 13.36
CA VAL A 67 16.32 -5.89 12.42
C VAL A 67 15.83 -6.25 11.03
N ILE A 68 15.54 -5.23 10.22
CA ILE A 68 15.05 -5.41 8.85
C ILE A 68 16.20 -5.23 7.87
N GLY A 69 16.31 -6.17 6.93
CA GLY A 69 17.21 -6.07 5.78
C GLY A 69 16.47 -6.39 4.48
N THR A 70 17.00 -5.92 3.36
CA THR A 70 16.51 -6.30 2.03
C THR A 70 17.52 -7.21 1.33
N VAL A 71 16.99 -8.17 0.58
CA VAL A 71 17.79 -9.05 -0.28
C VAL A 71 17.25 -9.00 -1.71
N PRO A 72 18.11 -9.11 -2.73
CA PRO A 72 17.65 -9.25 -4.11
C PRO A 72 16.71 -10.44 -4.25
N MET A 73 15.56 -10.23 -4.88
CA MET A 73 14.58 -11.27 -5.12
C MET A 73 15.15 -12.29 -6.13
N PRO A 74 15.26 -13.58 -5.76
CA PRO A 74 15.73 -14.59 -6.70
C PRO A 74 14.81 -14.68 -7.93
N PRO A 75 15.34 -14.99 -9.13
CA PRO A 75 14.53 -15.04 -10.36
C PRO A 75 13.31 -15.96 -10.27
N ASP A 76 13.44 -17.11 -9.62
CA ASP A 76 12.34 -18.07 -9.46
C ASP A 76 11.21 -17.50 -8.56
N ILE A 77 11.57 -16.74 -7.53
CA ILE A 77 10.60 -16.05 -6.65
C ILE A 77 9.95 -14.90 -7.41
N ALA A 78 10.73 -14.11 -8.16
CA ALA A 78 10.19 -13.03 -8.98
C ALA A 78 9.19 -13.55 -10.02
N ALA A 79 9.49 -14.66 -10.68
CA ALA A 79 8.59 -15.31 -11.62
C ALA A 79 7.30 -15.80 -10.94
N TRP A 80 7.41 -16.38 -9.73
CA TRP A 80 6.25 -16.82 -8.95
C TRP A 80 5.36 -15.66 -8.51
N VAL A 81 5.94 -14.57 -8.01
CA VAL A 81 5.20 -13.35 -7.64
C VAL A 81 4.57 -12.70 -8.87
N ALA A 82 5.28 -12.65 -10.00
CA ALA A 82 4.73 -12.13 -11.26
C ALA A 82 3.52 -12.93 -11.73
N ALA A 83 3.59 -14.26 -11.69
CA ALA A 83 2.46 -15.12 -12.04
C ALA A 83 1.24 -14.89 -11.12
N PHE A 84 1.48 -14.67 -9.82
CA PHE A 84 0.42 -14.32 -8.89
C PHE A 84 -0.20 -12.95 -9.21
N VAL A 85 0.62 -11.96 -9.53
CA VAL A 85 0.13 -10.64 -9.96
C VAL A 85 -0.69 -10.79 -11.24
N ASP A 86 -0.22 -11.51 -12.26
CA ASP A 86 -0.94 -11.70 -13.52
C ASP A 86 -2.29 -12.39 -13.33
N GLU A 87 -2.39 -13.33 -12.38
CA GLU A 87 -3.63 -14.06 -12.09
C GLU A 87 -4.64 -13.25 -11.26
N PHE A 88 -4.16 -12.51 -10.25
CA PHE A 88 -5.02 -11.91 -9.23
C PHE A 88 -5.12 -10.38 -9.30
N HIS A 89 -4.29 -9.70 -10.09
CA HIS A 89 -4.33 -8.25 -10.22
C HIS A 89 -5.53 -7.81 -11.06
N VAL A 90 -6.47 -7.12 -10.42
CA VAL A 90 -7.60 -6.48 -11.09
C VAL A 90 -7.29 -4.99 -11.20
N GLU A 91 -7.08 -4.48 -12.43
CA GLU A 91 -7.00 -3.04 -12.66
C GLU A 91 -8.33 -2.38 -12.24
N GLN A 92 -8.33 -1.72 -11.07
CA GLN A 92 -9.46 -0.90 -10.68
C GLN A 92 -9.42 0.40 -11.50
N ALA A 93 -10.21 0.43 -12.58
CA ALA A 93 -10.48 1.66 -13.33
C ALA A 93 -11.06 2.70 -12.35
N PHE A 94 -10.24 3.67 -11.97
CA PHE A 94 -10.61 4.71 -11.02
C PHE A 94 -11.70 5.61 -11.65
N HIS A 95 -12.97 5.28 -11.41
CA HIS A 95 -14.08 6.12 -11.82
C HIS A 95 -14.11 7.37 -10.93
N LYS A 96 -13.43 8.42 -11.40
CA LYS A 96 -13.52 9.77 -10.85
C LYS A 96 -14.99 10.15 -10.71
N ARG A 97 -15.51 10.20 -9.47
CA ARG A 97 -16.85 10.73 -9.22
C ARG A 97 -16.87 12.19 -9.69
N LYS A 98 -17.56 12.46 -10.80
CA LYS A 98 -17.94 13.81 -11.19
C LYS A 98 -18.84 14.33 -10.06
N ARG A 99 -18.34 15.29 -9.28
CA ARG A 99 -19.16 16.00 -8.31
C ARG A 99 -20.23 16.73 -9.13
N ASP A 100 -21.48 16.30 -9.02
CA ASP A 100 -22.58 17.09 -9.56
C ASP A 100 -22.50 18.47 -8.89
N GLN A 101 -22.22 19.50 -9.69
CA GLN A 101 -22.40 20.87 -9.26
C GLN A 101 -23.89 21.04 -8.99
N ALA A 102 -24.30 20.86 -7.73
CA ALA A 102 -25.57 21.34 -7.27
C ALA A 102 -25.63 22.83 -7.58
N ASN A 103 -26.53 23.20 -8.50
CA ASN A 103 -26.80 24.56 -8.93
C ASN A 103 -27.06 25.46 -7.70
N VAL A 104 -26.04 26.20 -7.28
CA VAL A 104 -26.17 27.28 -6.29
C VAL A 104 -26.72 28.51 -7.03
N ASN A 105 -27.99 28.44 -7.44
CA ASN A 105 -28.72 29.63 -7.84
C ASN A 105 -30.10 29.65 -7.19
N ARG A 106 -30.12 29.69 -5.85
CA ARG A 106 -31.31 30.11 -5.11
C ARG A 106 -31.26 31.63 -5.01
N LYS A 107 -31.94 32.29 -5.96
CA LYS A 107 -32.24 33.73 -5.93
C LYS A 107 -32.63 34.16 -4.52
N ARG A 108 -31.82 35.03 -3.93
CA ARG A 108 -32.15 35.79 -2.73
C ARG A 108 -33.32 36.71 -3.11
N GLY A 109 -34.51 36.39 -2.62
CA GLY A 109 -35.70 37.23 -2.81
C GLY A 109 -35.39 38.64 -2.31
N SER A 110 -35.43 39.58 -3.23
CA SER A 110 -35.38 41.01 -2.98
C SER A 110 -36.66 41.42 -2.24
N ASP A 111 -36.51 41.95 -1.03
CA ASP A 111 -37.52 42.80 -0.39
C ASP A 111 -37.78 44.03 -1.27
N PRO A 112 -39.04 44.40 -1.55
CA PRO A 112 -39.38 45.75 -1.92
C PRO A 112 -40.07 46.43 -0.72
N SER A 113 -39.31 47.28 -0.04
CA SER A 113 -39.87 48.35 0.76
C SER A 113 -40.29 49.50 -0.18
N GLY A 114 -41.53 49.98 -0.10
CA GLY A 114 -41.90 51.27 -0.73
C GLY A 114 -43.37 51.51 -1.08
N GLU A 115 -44.07 52.20 -0.17
CA GLU A 115 -44.83 53.45 -0.46
C GLU A 115 -46.34 53.45 -0.85
N ARG A 116 -47.15 53.79 0.17
CA ARG A 116 -48.35 54.68 0.27
C ARG A 116 -49.08 55.19 -1.01
N LYS A 117 -50.43 55.08 -1.04
CA LYS A 117 -51.44 56.19 -0.95
C LYS A 117 -52.87 55.80 -1.43
N GLY A 118 -53.88 56.03 -0.56
CA GLY A 118 -55.12 56.82 -0.75
C GLY A 118 -56.24 56.46 -1.77
N GLY A 119 -57.50 56.50 -1.28
CA GLY A 119 -58.78 56.75 -2.01
C GLY A 119 -59.57 55.48 -2.37
N VAL A 120 -60.89 55.34 -2.15
CA VAL A 120 -62.03 56.24 -1.86
C VAL A 120 -62.99 55.52 -0.90
#